data_AF-A0A656DBK7-F1
#
_entry.id   AF-A0A656DBK7-F1
#
_cell.length_a   1.000
_cell.length_b   1.000
_cell.length_c   1.000
_cell.angle_alpha   90.00
_cell.angle_beta   90.00
_cell.angle_gamma   90.00
#
_symmetry.space_group_name_H-M   'P 1'
#
loop_
_entity.id
_entity.type
_entity.pdbx_description
1 polymer ?
#
loop_
_entity_poly.entity_id
_entity_poly.type
_entity_poly.pdbx_seq_one_letter_code
_entity_poly.pdbx_strand_id
1 'polypeptide(L)'
;YRVEKRKIKYDGKESEIDIVISNAKEIIVEISSSVNKEKAGRIAEKVKAYRKELGKEIPAYVITASASAESVIFLAGEDIKVITPEPSEEGV
;
A
#
# COMPACT_ATOMS: atom_id res chain seq x y z
N TYR A 1 8.26 15.34 6.34
CA TYR A 1 7.35 14.20 6.62
C TYR A 1 8.08 13.23 7.54
N ARG A 2 7.37 12.35 8.24
CA ARG A 2 7.96 11.20 8.95
C ARG A 2 7.37 9.91 8.42
N VAL A 3 8.13 8.82 8.48
CA VAL A 3 7.67 7.48 8.14
C VAL A 3 7.63 6.66 9.42
N GLU A 4 6.51 6.00 9.69
CA GLU A 4 6.32 5.13 10.85
C GLU A 4 5.90 3.74 10.40
N LYS A 5 6.48 2.73 11.05
CA LYS A 5 6.02 1.35 10.94
C LYS A 5 5.04 1.06 12.05
N ARG A 6 3.83 0.61 11.70
CA ARG A 6 2.81 0.19 12.68
C ARG A 6 2.51 -1.28 12.51
N LYS A 7 2.40 -2.00 13.64
CA LYS A 7 2.04 -3.42 13.63
C LYS A 7 0.52 -3.54 13.56
N ILE A 8 0.04 -4.45 12.73
CA ILE A 8 -1.38 -4.78 12.60
C ILE A 8 -1.58 -6.29 12.66
N LYS A 9 -2.76 -6.71 13.11
CA LYS A 9 -3.18 -8.12 13.09
C LYS A 9 -4.30 -8.32 12.08
N TYR A 10 -4.08 -9.19 11.10
CA TYR A 10 -5.12 -9.63 10.16
C TYR A 10 -4.84 -11.07 9.73
N ASP A 11 -5.88 -11.84 9.43
CA ASP A 11 -5.78 -13.26 9.09
C ASP A 11 -4.96 -14.09 10.11
N GLY A 12 -5.11 -13.77 11.40
CA GLY A 12 -4.38 -14.43 12.49
C GLY A 12 -2.87 -14.19 12.52
N LYS A 13 -2.33 -13.32 11.66
CA LYS A 13 -0.90 -13.00 11.56
C LYS A 13 -0.61 -11.54 11.93
N GLU A 14 0.57 -11.29 12.46
CA GLU A 14 1.11 -9.93 12.63
C GLU A 14 1.82 -9.48 11.35
N SER A 15 1.62 -8.23 10.97
CA SER A 15 2.27 -7.59 9.82
C SER A 15 2.60 -6.13 10.13
N GLU A 16 3.52 -5.55 9.36
CA GLU A 16 3.91 -4.14 9.47
C GLU A 16 3.33 -3.34 8.32
N ILE A 17 2.76 -2.16 8.58
CA ILE A 17 2.31 -1.20 7.57
C ILE A 17 3.14 0.08 7.67
N ASP A 18 3.62 0.57 6.53
CA ASP A 18 4.36 1.84 6.46
C ASP A 18 3.38 3.01 6.31
N ILE A 19 3.47 3.96 7.24
CA ILE A 19 2.62 5.15 7.30
C ILE A 19 3.49 6.38 7.10
N VAL A 20 3.17 7.17 6.07
CA VAL A 20 3.79 8.49 5.86
C VAL A 20 2.90 9.55 6.50
N ILE A 21 3.50 10.39 7.34
CA ILE A 21 2.80 11.44 8.08
C ILE A 21 3.36 12.80 7.65
N SER A 22 2.49 13.65 7.10
CA SER A 22 2.81 14.99 6.64
C SER A 22 1.72 15.96 7.08
N ASN A 23 2.08 17.02 7.82
CA ASN A 23 1.12 18.02 8.33
C ASN A 23 -0.11 17.41 9.02
N ALA A 24 0.12 16.45 9.94
CA ALA A 24 -0.91 15.65 10.64
C ALA A 24 -1.83 14.79 9.75
N LYS A 25 -1.62 14.77 8.43
CA LYS A 25 -2.28 13.83 7.52
C LYS A 25 -1.46 12.55 7.42
N GLU A 26 -2.15 11.43 7.53
CA GLU A 26 -1.56 10.09 7.41
C GLU A 26 -1.93 9.48 6.06
N ILE A 27 -0.97 8.86 5.40
CA ILE A 27 -1.20 8.03 4.21
C ILE A 27 -0.51 6.68 4.42
N ILE A 28 -1.12 5.63 3.90
CA ILE A 28 -0.52 4.31 3.82
C ILE A 28 0.31 4.25 2.54
N VAL A 29 1.54 3.75 2.62
CA VAL A 29 2.38 3.49 1.46
C VAL A 29 2.92 2.07 1.56
N GLU A 30 2.55 1.19 0.63
CA GLU A 30 3.18 -0.13 0.49
C GLU A 30 4.18 -0.08 -0.67
N ILE A 31 5.43 -0.48 -0.42
CA ILE A 31 6.45 -0.58 -1.48
C ILE A 31 6.67 -2.05 -1.82
N SER A 32 6.55 -2.42 -3.09
CA SER A 32 6.82 -3.78 -3.54
C SER A 32 7.49 -3.81 -4.92
N SER A 33 8.45 -4.70 -5.13
CA SER A 33 9.10 -4.85 -6.45
C SER A 33 8.09 -5.26 -7.55
N SER A 34 7.16 -6.14 -7.22
CA SER A 34 6.09 -6.57 -8.12
C SER A 34 4.79 -6.88 -7.37
N VAL A 35 3.66 -6.65 -8.04
CA VAL A 35 2.31 -6.92 -7.52
C VAL A 35 1.55 -7.83 -8.48
N ASN A 36 1.29 -9.05 -8.01
CA ASN A 36 0.37 -10.00 -8.64
C ASN A 36 -0.97 -10.03 -7.89
N LYS A 37 -1.96 -10.76 -8.42
CA LYS A 37 -3.32 -10.82 -7.86
C LYS A 37 -3.34 -11.25 -6.39
N GLU A 38 -2.56 -12.26 -6.03
CA GLU A 38 -2.48 -12.76 -4.66
C GLU A 38 -1.93 -11.70 -3.71
N LYS A 39 -0.82 -11.05 -4.09
CA LYS A 39 -0.22 -9.97 -3.29
C LYS A 39 -1.15 -8.76 -3.20
N ALA A 40 -1.82 -8.39 -4.28
CA ALA A 40 -2.82 -7.33 -4.29
C ALA A 40 -3.94 -7.60 -3.28
N GLY A 41 -4.44 -8.83 -3.22
CA GLY A 41 -5.39 -9.29 -2.20
C GLY A 41 -4.87 -9.06 -0.78
N ARG A 42 -3.67 -9.56 -0.47
CA ARG A 42 -3.05 -9.40 0.85
C ARG A 42 -2.85 -7.92 1.23
N ILE A 43 -2.45 -7.07 0.28
CA ILE A 43 -2.29 -5.62 0.50
C ILE A 43 -3.65 -5.00 0.82
N ALA A 44 -4.70 -5.32 0.07
CA ALA A 44 -6.03 -4.80 0.33
C ALA A 44 -6.56 -5.20 1.71
N GLU A 45 -6.40 -6.47 2.10
CA GLU A 45 -6.79 -6.94 3.44
C GLU A 45 -6.03 -6.22 4.56
N LYS A 46 -4.72 -6.04 4.39
CA LYS A 46 -3.85 -5.30 5.31
C LYS A 46 -4.31 -3.85 5.48
N VAL A 47 -4.58 -3.14 4.37
CA VAL A 47 -5.08 -1.76 4.36
C VAL A 47 -6.45 -1.67 5.03
N LYS A 48 -7.38 -2.57 4.69
CA LYS A 48 -8.73 -2.63 5.28
C LYS A 48 -8.67 -2.86 6.79
N ALA A 49 -7.86 -3.81 7.25
CA ALA A 49 -7.69 -4.09 8.66
C ALA A 49 -7.20 -2.85 9.41
N TYR A 50 -6.24 -2.13 8.84
CA TYR A 50 -5.72 -0.92 9.44
C TYR A 50 -6.72 0.24 9.49
N ARG A 51 -7.45 0.49 8.39
CA ARG A 51 -8.53 1.49 8.34
C ARG A 51 -9.61 1.18 9.38
N LYS A 52 -9.96 -0.10 9.53
CA LYS A 52 -10.92 -0.57 10.54
C LYS A 52 -10.43 -0.34 11.97
N GLU A 53 -9.17 -0.63 12.26
CA GLU A 53 -8.57 -0.40 13.59
C GLU A 53 -8.61 1.08 13.98
N LEU A 54 -8.36 1.97 13.02
CA LEU A 54 -8.39 3.42 13.25
C LEU A 54 -9.80 4.03 13.24
N GLY A 55 -10.80 3.31 12.71
CA GLY A 55 -12.15 3.85 12.50
C GLY A 55 -12.20 5.01 11.51
N LYS A 56 -11.23 5.12 10.60
CA LYS A 56 -11.16 6.19 9.58
C LYS A 56 -10.63 5.66 8.26
N GLU A 57 -11.15 6.23 7.18
CA GLU A 57 -10.58 6.07 5.85
C GLU A 57 -9.35 6.96 5.70
N ILE A 58 -8.19 6.34 5.43
CA ILE A 58 -6.96 7.04 5.09
C ILE A 58 -6.50 6.65 3.68
N PRO A 59 -5.96 7.60 2.89
CA PRO A 59 -5.46 7.31 1.55
C PRO A 59 -4.39 6.23 1.57
N ALA A 60 -4.44 5.31 0.61
CA ALA A 60 -3.49 4.23 0.48
C ALA A 60 -2.89 4.19 -0.92
N TYR A 61 -1.58 3.97 -0.97
CA TYR A 61 -0.80 3.88 -2.20
C TYR A 61 0.04 2.61 -2.19
N VAL A 62 0.16 1.99 -3.36
CA VAL A 62 1.14 0.93 -3.63
C VAL A 62 2.14 1.48 -4.63
N ILE A 63 3.41 1.57 -4.25
CA ILE A 63 4.50 1.94 -5.13
C ILE A 63 5.18 0.66 -5.59
N THR A 64 5.23 0.43 -6.90
CA THR A 64 5.80 -0.80 -7.43
C THR A 64 6.50 -0.63 -8.77
N ALA A 65 7.54 -1.43 -9.04
CA ALA A 65 8.18 -1.43 -10.35
C ALA A 65 7.32 -2.15 -11.40
N SER A 66 6.40 -3.03 -10.99
CA SER A 66 5.54 -3.78 -11.92
C SER A 66 4.25 -4.26 -11.25
N ALA A 67 3.13 -4.12 -11.95
CA ALA A 67 1.85 -4.69 -11.53
C ALA A 67 1.08 -5.19 -12.75
N SER A 68 0.38 -6.33 -12.62
CA SER A 68 -0.55 -6.75 -13.67
C SER A 68 -1.76 -5.81 -13.73
N ALA A 69 -2.34 -5.60 -14.92
CA ALA A 69 -3.53 -4.77 -15.08
C ALA A 69 -4.69 -5.23 -14.17
N GLU A 70 -4.88 -6.55 -14.01
CA GLU A 70 -5.86 -7.12 -13.09
C GLU A 70 -5.60 -6.69 -11.63
N SER A 71 -4.34 -6.68 -11.19
CA SER A 71 -3.98 -6.25 -9.83
C SER A 71 -4.23 -4.76 -9.62
N VAL A 72 -3.96 -3.94 -10.63
CA VAL A 72 -4.22 -2.48 -10.58
C VAL A 72 -5.72 -2.22 -10.49
N ILE A 73 -6.53 -2.88 -11.33
CA ILE A 73 -7.99 -2.75 -11.31
C ILE A 73 -8.55 -3.22 -9.97
N PHE A 74 -8.08 -4.35 -9.45
CA PHE A 74 -8.48 -4.87 -8.15
C PHE A 74 -8.19 -3.87 -7.02
N LEU A 75 -6.96 -3.36 -6.93
CA LEU A 75 -6.58 -2.39 -5.90
C LEU A 75 -7.34 -1.06 -6.03
N ALA A 76 -7.61 -0.61 -7.26
CA ALA A 76 -8.42 0.58 -7.50
C ALA A 76 -9.86 0.41 -6.99
N GLY A 77 -10.44 -0.78 -7.15
CA GLY A 77 -11.76 -1.11 -6.57
C GLY A 77 -11.79 -1.13 -5.04
N GLU A 78 -10.62 -1.14 -4.39
CA GLU A 78 -10.44 -1.11 -2.94
C GLU A 78 -10.01 0.28 -2.41
N ASP A 79 -10.10 1.32 -3.25
CA ASP A 79 -9.62 2.68 -2.98
C ASP A 79 -8.13 2.72 -2.60
N ILE A 80 -7.32 1.93 -3.33
CA ILE A 80 -5.86 1.89 -3.21
C ILE A 80 -5.25 2.25 -4.56
N LYS A 81 -4.45 3.33 -4.60
CA LYS A 81 -3.83 3.81 -5.84
C LYS A 81 -2.50 3.11 -6.08
N VAL A 82 -2.27 2.64 -7.31
CA VAL A 82 -0.99 2.07 -7.72
C VAL A 82 -0.16 3.13 -8.44
N ILE A 83 1.09 3.31 -8.01
CA ILE A 83 2.08 4.16 -8.65
C ILE A 83 3.18 3.24 -9.17
N THR A 84 3.46 3.31 -10.46
CA THR A 84 4.58 2.60 -11.10
C THR A 84 5.60 3.61 -11.60
N PRO A 85 6.59 4.01 -10.76
CA PRO A 85 7.62 4.94 -11.19
C PRO A 85 8.43 4.31 -12.32
N GLU A 86 8.62 5.05 -13.40
CA GLU A 86 9.60 4.68 -14.41
C GLU A 86 11.00 5.04 -13.86
N PRO A 87 11.97 4.12 -13.90
CA PRO A 87 13.34 4.49 -13.61
C PRO A 87 13.77 5.57 -14.61
N SER A 88 14.33 6.67 -14.11
CA SER A 88 14.96 7.66 -15.00
C SER A 88 16.11 6.99 -15.73
N GLU A 89 16.28 7.29 -17.02
CA GLU A 89 17.50 6.98 -17.76
C GLU A 89 18.67 7.79 -17.16
N GLU A 90 19.25 7.32 -16.05
CA GLU A 90 20.62 7.67 -15.71
C GLU A 90 21.50 6.62 -16.38
N GLY A 91 22.09 7.01 -17.50
CA GLY A 91 22.99 6.17 -18.30
C GLY A 91 24.14 5.62 -17.45
N VAL A 92 24.32 4.31 -17.55
CA VAL A 92 25.54 3.61 -17.11
C VAL A 92 26.66 3.90 -18.11
#